data_AF-A0A0F9Q6Z8-F1
#
_entry.id   AF-A0A0F9Q6Z8-F1
#
_cell.length_a   1.000
_cell.length_b   1.000
_cell.length_c   1.000
_cell.angle_alpha   90.00
_cell.angle_beta   90.00
_cell.angle_gamma   90.00
#
_symmetry.space_group_name_H-M   'P 1'
#
loop_
_entity.id
_entity.type
_entity.pdbx_description
1 polymer ?
#
loop_
_entity_poly.entity_id
_entity_poly.type
_entity_poly.pdbx_seq_one_letter_code
_entity_poly.pdbx_strand_id
1 'polypeptide(L)'
;MSNGNKKKEISRKGIILKIVILILSIIILLYLYDRISKFEFDPFIIILILVLLFLIILGPFFLRKRRRSLYSKMFPERKRRAVQKKHTHKRRPIIVKEPKAIQPKIFKTIDFEFEYRKPLITNCENCGNILPSFVKNKCPFCQEEV
;
A
#
# COMPACT_ATOMS: atom_id res chain seq x y z
N MET A 1 16.20 -17.94 -9.28
CA MET A 1 15.57 -16.71 -9.84
C MET A 1 14.53 -17.12 -10.87
N SER A 2 13.24 -16.95 -10.59
CA SER A 2 12.15 -17.23 -11.53
C SER A 2 11.41 -15.94 -11.83
N ASN A 3 11.62 -15.42 -13.05
CA ASN A 3 10.95 -14.22 -13.56
C ASN A 3 9.49 -14.56 -13.90
N GLY A 4 8.61 -14.36 -12.91
CA GLY A 4 7.16 -14.46 -13.07
C GLY A 4 6.60 -13.33 -13.94
N ASN A 5 6.67 -13.50 -15.26
CA ASN A 5 5.93 -12.70 -16.24
C ASN A 5 4.42 -12.96 -16.13
N LYS A 6 3.78 -12.40 -15.10
CA LYS A 6 2.31 -12.25 -15.07
C LYS A 6 1.92 -11.12 -16.02
N LYS A 7 1.87 -11.44 -17.32
CA LYS A 7 1.17 -10.61 -18.32
C LYS A 7 -0.24 -10.37 -17.79
N LYS A 8 -0.57 -9.09 -17.55
CA LYS A 8 -1.92 -8.66 -17.17
C LYS A 8 -2.84 -9.03 -18.32
N GLU A 9 -3.63 -10.08 -18.17
CA GLU A 9 -4.77 -10.31 -19.04
C GLU A 9 -5.72 -9.12 -18.87
N ILE A 10 -5.64 -8.19 -19.81
CA ILE A 10 -6.61 -7.13 -19.94
C ILE A 10 -7.91 -7.83 -20.32
N SER A 11 -8.88 -7.85 -19.41
CA SER A 11 -10.20 -8.43 -19.61
C SER A 11 -10.80 -7.95 -20.93
N ARG A 12 -10.89 -8.83 -21.93
CA ARG A 12 -11.46 -8.54 -23.26
C ARG A 12 -12.86 -7.93 -23.14
N LYS A 13 -13.65 -8.39 -22.16
CA LYS A 13 -14.99 -7.88 -21.84
C LYS A 13 -14.99 -6.39 -21.50
N GLY A 14 -13.98 -5.93 -20.76
CA GLY A 14 -13.84 -4.52 -20.38
C GLY A 14 -13.43 -3.60 -21.54
N ILE A 15 -12.83 -4.13 -22.61
CA ILE A 15 -12.54 -3.35 -23.82
C ILE A 15 -13.78 -3.28 -24.71
N ILE A 16 -14.49 -4.40 -24.87
CA ILE A 16 -15.71 -4.48 -25.68
C ILE A 16 -16.77 -3.50 -25.16
N LEU A 17 -17.05 -3.52 -23.86
CA LEU A 17 -18.02 -2.61 -23.25
C LEU A 17 -17.65 -1.13 -23.47
N LYS A 18 -16.34 -0.84 -23.49
CA LYS A 18 -15.87 0.52 -23.75
C LYS A 18 -16.12 0.97 -25.19
N ILE A 19 -15.89 0.07 -26.15
CA ILE A 19 -16.15 0.32 -27.57
C ILE A 19 -17.65 0.53 -27.79
N VAL A 20 -18.51 -0.30 -27.17
CA VAL A 20 -19.97 -0.17 -27.27
C VAL A 20 -20.45 1.19 -26.77
N ILE A 21 -19.98 1.64 -25.59
CA ILE A 21 -20.33 2.96 -25.05
C ILE A 21 -19.86 4.09 -25.97
N LEU A 22 -18.66 3.96 -26.56
CA LEU A 22 -18.12 4.96 -27.47
C LEU A 22 -18.96 5.07 -28.75
N ILE A 23 -19.34 3.94 -29.35
CA ILE A 23 -20.23 3.91 -30.52
C ILE A 23 -21.58 4.57 -30.19
N LEU A 24 -22.17 4.19 -29.05
CA LEU A 24 -23.45 4.76 -28.61
C LEU A 24 -23.36 6.28 -28.41
N SER A 25 -22.25 6.77 -27.85
CA SER A 25 -22.03 8.22 -27.68
C SER A 25 -21.93 8.97 -29.00
N ILE A 26 -21.32 8.37 -30.03
CA ILE A 26 -21.21 8.97 -31.37
C ILE A 26 -22.59 9.07 -32.02
N ILE A 27 -23.41 8.01 -31.92
CA ILE A 27 -24.77 8.00 -32.48
C ILE A 27 -25.62 9.14 -31.87
N ILE A 28 -25.55 9.31 -30.55
CA ILE A 28 -26.26 10.38 -29.83
C ILE A 28 -25.76 11.77 -30.30
N LEU A 29 -24.46 11.94 -30.51
CA LEU A 29 -23.89 13.20 -31.00
C LEU A 29 -24.38 13.55 -32.41
N LEU A 30 -24.40 12.58 -33.32
CA LEU A 30 -24.90 12.78 -34.68
C LEU A 30 -26.39 13.15 -34.68
N TYR A 31 -27.19 12.51 -33.82
CA TYR A 31 -28.60 12.85 -33.66
C TYR A 31 -28.79 14.28 -33.14
N LEU A 32 -28.01 14.70 -32.15
CA LEU A 32 -28.02 16.07 -31.64
C LEU A 32 -27.59 17.07 -32.72
N TYR A 33 -26.57 16.75 -33.51
CA TYR A 33 -26.12 17.60 -34.62
C TYR A 33 -27.23 17.85 -35.64
N ASP A 34 -27.94 16.80 -36.08
CA ASP A 34 -29.05 16.94 -37.03
C ASP A 34 -30.18 17.80 -36.44
N ARG A 35 -30.51 17.61 -35.16
CA ARG A 35 -31.55 18.41 -34.50
C ARG A 35 -31.17 19.88 -34.37
N ILE A 36 -29.91 20.19 -34.03
CA ILE A 36 -29.45 21.58 -33.85
C ILE A 36 -29.25 22.27 -35.20
N SER A 37 -28.80 21.55 -36.23
CA SER A 37 -28.62 22.13 -37.59
C SER A 37 -29.93 22.64 -38.21
N LYS A 38 -31.08 22.11 -37.78
CA LYS A 38 -32.41 22.57 -38.21
C LYS A 38 -32.80 23.94 -37.65
N PHE A 39 -32.10 24.44 -36.64
CA PHE A 39 -32.38 25.72 -36.00
C PHE A 39 -31.58 26.89 -36.59
N GLU A 40 -30.90 26.72 -37.73
CA GLU A 40 -30.15 27.77 -38.45
C GLU A 40 -29.06 28.47 -37.62
N PHE A 41 -28.59 27.85 -36.54
CA PHE A 41 -27.45 28.35 -35.78
C PHE A 41 -26.16 28.29 -36.59
N ASP A 42 -25.22 29.19 -36.27
CA ASP A 42 -23.89 29.16 -36.84
C ASP A 42 -23.23 27.78 -36.67
N PRO A 43 -22.83 27.10 -37.76
CA PRO A 43 -22.37 25.72 -37.72
C PRO A 43 -21.12 25.55 -36.85
N PHE A 44 -20.28 26.59 -36.75
CA PHE A 44 -19.10 26.59 -35.89
C PHE A 44 -19.43 26.49 -34.41
N ILE A 45 -20.48 27.19 -33.95
CA ILE A 45 -20.92 27.16 -32.55
C ILE A 45 -21.47 25.77 -32.22
N ILE A 46 -22.25 25.18 -33.13
CA ILE A 46 -22.78 23.82 -32.99
C ILE A 46 -21.65 22.81 -32.84
N ILE A 47 -20.64 22.87 -33.72
CA ILE A 47 -19.48 21.97 -33.69
C ILE A 47 -18.72 22.14 -32.36
N LEU A 48 -18.48 23.38 -31.92
CA LEU A 48 -17.77 23.66 -30.67
C LEU A 48 -18.47 23.04 -29.46
N ILE A 49 -19.81 23.20 -29.38
CA ILE A 49 -20.63 22.65 -28.29
C ILE A 49 -20.62 21.12 -28.31
N LEU A 50 -20.71 20.51 -29.49
CA LEU A 50 -20.64 19.05 -29.63
C LEU A 50 -19.29 18.49 -29.18
N VAL A 51 -18.18 19.14 -29.57
CA VAL A 51 -16.84 18.75 -29.14
C VAL A 51 -16.70 18.88 -27.62
N LEU A 52 -17.23 19.95 -27.02
CA LEU A 52 -17.22 20.15 -25.57
C LEU A 52 -17.98 19.02 -24.85
N LEU A 53 -19.21 18.70 -25.31
CA LEU A 53 -20.03 17.62 -24.77
C LEU A 53 -19.31 16.26 -24.89
N PHE A 54 -18.70 15.99 -26.04
CA PHE A 54 -17.94 14.78 -26.27
C PHE A 54 -16.75 14.64 -25.32
N LEU A 55 -15.99 15.73 -25.10
CA LEU A 55 -14.86 15.75 -24.16
C LEU A 55 -15.30 15.55 -22.71
N ILE A 56 -16.45 16.09 -22.30
CA ILE A 56 -17.01 15.88 -20.96
C ILE A 56 -17.38 14.41 -20.75
N ILE A 57 -17.94 13.74 -21.76
CA ILE A 57 -18.30 12.32 -21.68
C ILE A 57 -17.05 11.41 -21.70
N LEU A 58 -16.06 11.72 -22.55
CA LEU A 58 -14.82 10.96 -22.65
C LEU A 58 -13.86 11.17 -21.47
N GLY A 59 -13.86 12.36 -20.86
CA GLY A 59 -12.99 12.73 -19.76
C GLY A 59 -12.97 11.70 -18.61
N PRO A 60 -14.10 11.42 -17.94
CA PRO A 60 -14.15 10.44 -16.86
C PRO A 60 -13.84 9.02 -17.35
N PHE A 61 -14.04 8.72 -18.63
CA PHE A 61 -13.83 7.41 -19.20
C PHE A 61 -12.35 7.08 -19.48
N PHE A 62 -11.61 8.04 -20.06
CA PHE A 62 -10.18 7.90 -20.33
C PHE A 62 -9.31 8.17 -19.09
N LEU A 63 -9.66 9.16 -18.26
CA LEU A 63 -8.85 9.54 -17.09
C LEU A 63 -9.04 8.63 -15.86
N ARG A 64 -10.00 7.70 -15.85
CA ARG A 64 -10.22 6.77 -14.71
C ARG A 64 -9.11 5.74 -14.51
N LYS A 65 -8.15 5.61 -15.42
CA LYS A 65 -7.18 4.50 -15.43
C LYS A 65 -6.16 4.52 -14.27
N ARG A 66 -6.06 5.59 -13.46
CA ARG A 66 -4.99 5.71 -12.45
C ARG A 66 -5.35 6.37 -11.10
N ARG A 67 -6.62 6.54 -10.75
CA ARG A 67 -6.97 7.02 -9.39
C ARG A 67 -6.90 5.87 -8.38
N ARG A 68 -5.69 5.43 -8.04
CA ARG A 68 -5.47 4.70 -6.79
C ARG A 68 -5.87 5.66 -5.68
N SER A 69 -6.82 5.28 -4.81
CA SER A 69 -7.14 6.10 -3.65
C SER A 69 -5.85 6.38 -2.87
N LEU A 70 -5.68 7.58 -2.34
CA LEU A 70 -4.52 7.96 -1.50
C LEU A 70 -4.24 6.88 -0.45
N TYR A 71 -5.31 6.36 0.16
CA TYR A 71 -5.27 5.28 1.12
C TYR A 71 -4.62 3.99 0.59
N SER A 72 -4.91 3.60 -0.66
CA SER A 72 -4.27 2.44 -1.30
C SER A 72 -2.80 2.66 -1.67
N LYS A 73 -2.34 3.93 -1.68
CA LYS A 73 -0.93 4.31 -1.87
C LYS A 73 -0.16 4.29 -0.55
N MET A 74 -0.78 4.72 0.55
CA MET A 74 -0.20 4.67 1.90
C MET A 74 -0.08 3.25 2.46
N PHE A 75 -1.01 2.35 2.12
CA PHE A 75 -1.02 0.98 2.65
C PHE A 75 -0.97 -0.09 1.54
N PRO A 76 0.17 -0.22 0.82
CA PRO A 76 0.30 -1.19 -0.27
C PRO A 76 0.18 -2.65 0.22
N GLU A 77 0.48 -2.91 1.49
CA GLU A 77 0.46 -4.26 2.07
C GLU A 77 -0.95 -4.85 2.28
N ARG A 78 -1.99 -4.01 2.41
CA ARG A 78 -3.35 -4.50 2.68
C ARG A 78 -3.88 -5.37 1.53
N LYS A 79 -3.45 -5.10 0.30
CA LYS A 79 -3.71 -5.94 -0.88
C LYS A 79 -2.97 -7.29 -0.83
N ARG A 80 -1.75 -7.34 -0.29
CA ARG A 80 -0.97 -8.59 -0.15
C ARG A 80 -1.65 -9.56 0.85
N ARG A 81 -2.17 -9.03 1.97
CA ARG A 81 -2.89 -9.83 2.98
C ARG A 81 -4.20 -10.44 2.44
N ALA A 82 -4.94 -9.72 1.59
CA ALA A 82 -6.19 -10.23 1.02
C ALA A 82 -5.98 -11.43 0.06
N VAL A 83 -4.89 -11.41 -0.73
CA VAL A 83 -4.54 -12.53 -1.62
C VAL A 83 -4.11 -13.75 -0.80
N GLN A 84 -3.31 -13.55 0.25
CA GLN A 84 -2.90 -14.63 1.16
C GLN A 84 -4.09 -15.30 1.85
N LYS A 85 -5.08 -14.53 2.33
CA LYS A 85 -6.32 -15.06 2.95
C LYS A 85 -7.15 -15.93 2.00
N LYS A 86 -7.24 -15.56 0.71
CA LYS A 86 -7.96 -16.38 -0.30
C LYS A 86 -7.31 -17.74 -0.55
N HIS A 87 -5.99 -17.85 -0.41
CA HIS A 87 -5.28 -19.12 -0.56
C HIS A 87 -5.37 -20.01 0.70
N THR A 88 -5.53 -19.43 1.89
CA THR A 88 -5.65 -20.19 3.14
C THR A 88 -7.00 -20.89 3.27
N HIS A 89 -8.10 -20.27 2.85
CA HIS A 89 -9.44 -20.88 2.92
C HIS A 89 -9.69 -22.05 1.97
N LYS A 90 -8.80 -22.33 1.00
CA LYS A 90 -8.89 -23.51 0.12
C LYS A 90 -8.18 -24.75 0.66
N ARG A 91 -7.59 -24.71 1.86
CA ARG A 91 -6.83 -25.85 2.41
C ARG A 91 -7.63 -26.60 3.47
N ARG A 92 -8.29 -27.65 2.98
CA ARG A 92 -8.69 -28.91 3.64
C ARG A 92 -9.69 -28.79 4.81
N PRO A 93 -10.63 -29.76 4.96
CA PRO A 93 -11.44 -29.85 6.17
C PRO A 93 -10.52 -29.98 7.38
N ILE A 94 -10.87 -29.27 8.45
CA ILE A 94 -10.21 -29.37 9.75
C ILE A 94 -10.46 -30.79 10.23
N ILE A 95 -9.46 -31.66 10.11
CA ILE A 95 -9.48 -32.96 10.80
C ILE A 95 -9.38 -32.61 12.27
N VAL A 96 -10.51 -32.65 12.97
CA VAL A 96 -10.59 -32.48 14.42
C VAL A 96 -9.84 -33.67 15.03
N LYS A 97 -8.54 -33.48 15.31
CA LYS A 97 -7.79 -34.42 16.11
C LYS A 97 -8.24 -34.23 17.55
N GLU A 98 -8.64 -35.31 18.20
CA GLU A 98 -8.98 -35.31 19.61
C GLU A 98 -7.85 -34.63 20.41
N PRO A 99 -8.20 -33.72 21.35
CA PRO A 99 -7.20 -33.01 22.12
C PRO A 99 -6.40 -34.01 22.95
N LYS A 100 -5.12 -34.18 22.60
CA LYS A 100 -4.19 -34.93 23.45
C LYS A 100 -4.15 -34.26 24.82
N ALA A 101 -4.31 -35.06 25.88
CA ALA A 101 -4.28 -34.60 27.25
C ALA A 101 -3.05 -33.71 27.49
N ILE A 102 -3.29 -32.52 28.02
CA ILE A 102 -2.27 -31.52 28.31
C ILE A 102 -1.43 -32.07 29.46
N GLN A 103 -0.21 -32.51 29.17
CA GLN A 103 0.73 -32.84 30.24
C GLN A 103 1.00 -31.58 31.07
N PRO A 104 1.00 -31.67 32.41
CA PRO A 104 1.29 -30.53 33.26
C PRO A 104 2.71 -30.05 32.97
N LYS A 105 2.84 -28.82 32.48
CA LYS A 105 4.16 -28.19 32.29
C LYS A 105 4.76 -27.99 33.68
N ILE A 106 5.82 -28.74 33.97
CA ILE A 106 6.63 -28.51 35.16
C ILE A 106 7.36 -27.18 34.92
N PHE A 107 6.87 -26.11 35.54
CA PHE A 107 7.53 -24.81 35.51
C PHE A 107 8.79 -24.92 36.36
N LYS A 108 9.97 -24.76 35.73
CA LYS A 108 11.20 -24.56 36.48
C LYS A 108 11.12 -23.21 37.18
N THR A 109 11.40 -23.17 38.47
CA THR A 109 11.55 -21.93 39.22
C THR A 109 12.70 -21.14 38.57
N ILE A 110 12.41 -19.90 38.21
CA ILE A 110 13.39 -18.98 37.62
C ILE A 110 14.09 -18.33 38.79
N ASP A 111 15.38 -18.60 38.96
CA ASP A 111 16.20 -17.93 39.96
C ASP A 111 16.47 -16.49 39.49
N PHE A 112 16.11 -15.51 40.33
CA PHE A 112 16.21 -14.07 40.04
C PHE A 112 17.56 -13.47 40.46
N GLU A 113 18.63 -14.27 40.50
CA GLU A 113 19.97 -13.76 40.74
C GLU A 113 20.55 -13.22 39.44
N PHE A 114 20.28 -11.93 39.16
CA PHE A 114 20.96 -11.21 38.08
C PHE A 114 22.16 -10.45 38.64
N GLU A 115 23.37 -10.82 38.19
CA GLU A 115 24.55 -9.96 38.38
C GLU A 115 24.47 -8.80 37.39
N TYR A 116 24.37 -7.57 37.90
CA TYR A 116 24.44 -6.37 37.07
C TYR A 116 25.84 -6.25 36.47
N ARG A 117 25.92 -6.32 35.13
CA ARG A 117 27.17 -6.08 34.41
C ARG A 117 27.62 -4.65 34.65
N LYS A 118 28.94 -4.47 34.82
CA LYS A 118 29.57 -3.15 35.00
C LYS A 118 29.12 -2.19 33.89
N PRO A 119 28.77 -0.93 34.22
CA PRO A 119 28.35 0.05 33.22
C PRO A 119 29.47 0.28 32.21
N LEU A 120 29.09 0.37 30.92
CA LEU A 120 30.05 0.57 29.82
C LEU A 120 30.69 1.96 29.86
N ILE A 121 30.03 2.90 30.53
CA ILE A 121 30.36 4.32 30.55
C ILE A 121 30.03 4.84 31.95
N THR A 122 30.94 5.62 32.53
CA THR A 122 30.80 6.32 33.80
C THR A 122 31.09 7.81 33.60
N ASN A 123 30.64 8.67 34.50
CA ASN A 123 30.98 10.10 34.42
C ASN A 123 32.14 10.39 35.37
N CYS A 124 33.06 11.27 34.98
CA CYS A 124 34.11 11.77 35.87
C CYS A 124 33.49 12.64 36.96
N GLU A 125 33.78 12.34 38.23
CA GLU A 125 33.23 13.08 39.38
C GLU A 125 33.69 14.54 39.40
N ASN A 126 34.88 14.84 38.87
CA ASN A 126 35.46 16.18 38.96
C ASN A 126 35.07 17.09 37.78
N CYS A 127 35.02 16.55 36.55
CA CYS A 127 34.77 17.36 35.35
C CYS A 127 33.46 17.03 34.63
N GLY A 128 32.69 16.05 35.10
CA GLY A 128 31.39 15.66 34.53
C GLY A 128 31.44 15.05 33.13
N ASN A 129 32.64 14.81 32.58
CA ASN A 129 32.79 14.22 31.26
C ASN A 129 32.52 12.72 31.27
N ILE A 130 31.97 12.25 30.16
CA ILE A 130 31.59 10.86 29.94
C ILE A 130 32.86 10.04 29.63
N LEU A 131 33.18 9.08 30.49
CA LEU A 131 34.35 8.21 30.43
C LEU A 131 33.95 6.76 30.11
N PRO A 132 34.61 6.11 29.15
CA PRO A 132 34.39 4.69 28.89
C PRO A 132 35.07 3.83 29.97
N SER A 133 34.52 2.64 30.24
CA SER A 133 34.91 1.75 31.35
C SER A 133 36.36 1.23 31.35
N PHE A 134 37.13 1.47 30.29
CA PHE A 134 38.56 1.16 30.22
C PHE A 134 39.46 2.24 30.82
N VAL A 135 38.93 3.45 31.06
CA VAL A 135 39.65 4.53 31.75
C VAL A 135 39.50 4.31 33.25
N LYS A 136 40.56 3.82 33.90
CA LYS A 136 40.49 3.39 35.31
C LYS A 136 41.07 4.36 36.33
N ASN A 137 42.06 5.18 35.94
CA ASN A 137 42.93 5.83 36.92
C ASN A 137 43.00 7.35 36.76
N LYS A 138 42.87 7.88 35.55
CA LYS A 138 43.00 9.33 35.29
C LYS A 138 42.05 9.77 34.19
N CYS A 139 41.35 10.86 34.43
CA CYS A 139 40.49 11.47 33.44
C CYS A 139 41.37 12.11 32.35
N PRO A 140 41.17 11.80 31.05
CA PRO A 140 41.95 12.41 29.97
C PRO A 140 41.70 13.92 29.83
N PHE A 141 40.63 14.44 30.45
CA PHE A 141 40.25 15.85 30.37
C PHE A 141 40.78 16.69 31.53
N CYS A 142 40.64 16.23 32.78
CA CYS A 142 41.10 16.97 33.97
C CYS A 142 42.36 16.39 34.64
N GLN A 143 42.85 15.22 34.21
CA GLN A 143 44.02 14.52 34.74
C GLN A 143 43.93 14.10 36.22
N GLU A 144 42.81 14.38 36.86
CA GLU A 144 42.47 13.92 38.20
C GLU A 144 41.97 12.47 38.18
N GLU A 145 41.97 11.84 39.35
CA GLU A 145 41.57 10.45 39.52
C GLU A 145 40.06 10.27 39.28
N VAL A 146 39.70 9.15 38.65
CA VAL A 146 38.33 8.84 38.16
C VAL A 146 37.56 8.02 39.17
#